data_AF-A0A7C6SP99-F1
#
_entry.id   AF-A0A7C6SP99-F1
#
_cell.length_a   1.000
_cell.length_b   1.000
_cell.length_c   1.000
_cell.angle_alpha   90.00
_cell.angle_beta   90.00
_cell.angle_gamma   90.00
#
_symmetry.space_group_name_H-M   'P 1'
#
loop_
_entity.id
_entity.type
_entity.pdbx_description
1 polymer ?
#
loop_
_entity_poly.entity_id
_entity_poly.type
_entity_poly.pdbx_seq_one_letter_code
_entity_poly.pdbx_strand_id
1 'polypeptide(L)'
;MKRLLSTVLALTLLVGLVPLASAAPVKDTLKITQAKDFTFTDITQEIEAFSLVNTSPHEVNLTIEIYDQADRKVLETVNLVLPVSPDPVSFKAKVYKALVKNGDLNTYTYKIRSANGYRKNLYIAQKLVITKENVITYNHYINTYFYNNTVSSFGPHFRDVTPELTDLWYMFTPIDLTIQGRQTFELAASNMYVIGEVYVDVAGDMVTVTYHNYYDGKGGSTEPVSEFLTFFNSYADVQIPNDTPVKEYQMLPTNFAFGRPFSITNDLGGDANVLMFIRNVVNYFRFPTGTREFRRFYENNPDNKALREHMLRLMDPILTVLPETPNK
;
A
#
# COMPACT_ATOMS: atom_id res chain seq x y z
N MET A 1 8.28 -45.18 -62.19
CA MET A 1 7.51 -43.91 -62.24
C MET A 1 6.17 -43.92 -61.49
N LYS A 2 5.56 -45.06 -61.12
CA LYS A 2 4.27 -45.08 -60.38
C LYS A 2 4.37 -45.03 -58.84
N ARG A 3 5.57 -45.23 -58.27
CA ARG A 3 5.80 -45.23 -56.80
C ARG A 3 6.29 -43.89 -56.23
N LEU A 4 6.58 -42.91 -57.09
CA LEU A 4 6.96 -41.55 -56.70
C LEU A 4 5.76 -40.58 -56.72
N LEU A 5 4.64 -40.97 -57.34
CA LEU A 5 3.45 -40.12 -57.43
C LEU A 5 2.52 -40.28 -56.20
N SER A 6 2.51 -41.45 -55.54
CA SER A 6 1.66 -41.67 -54.37
C SER A 6 2.23 -41.07 -53.08
N THR A 7 3.55 -40.88 -53.00
CA THR A 7 4.20 -40.22 -51.86
C THR A 7 4.04 -38.70 -51.91
N VAL A 8 3.92 -38.09 -53.10
CA VAL A 8 3.64 -36.64 -53.22
C VAL A 8 2.16 -36.32 -52.96
N LEU A 9 1.24 -37.24 -53.28
CA LEU A 9 -0.19 -37.06 -53.00
C LEU A 9 -0.55 -37.29 -51.51
N ALA A 10 0.19 -38.17 -50.82
CA ALA A 10 0.01 -38.37 -49.38
C ALA A 10 0.57 -37.19 -48.54
N LEU A 11 1.59 -36.49 -49.02
CA LEU A 11 2.13 -35.30 -48.35
C LEU A 11 1.26 -34.05 -48.54
N THR A 12 0.46 -33.99 -49.61
CA THR A 12 -0.46 -32.86 -49.87
C THR A 12 -1.79 -32.98 -49.15
N LEU A 13 -2.23 -34.19 -48.75
CA LEU A 13 -3.41 -34.36 -47.88
C LEU A 13 -3.14 -34.13 -46.38
N LEU A 14 -1.88 -34.18 -45.93
CA LEU A 14 -1.51 -33.94 -44.53
C LEU A 14 -1.35 -32.46 -44.17
N VAL A 15 -1.36 -31.55 -45.15
CA VAL A 15 -1.33 -30.09 -44.91
C VAL A 15 -2.73 -29.52 -44.65
N GLY A 16 -3.80 -30.29 -44.87
CA GLY A 16 -5.19 -29.87 -44.66
C GLY A 16 -5.74 -30.04 -43.23
N LEU A 17 -4.94 -30.56 -42.29
CA LEU A 17 -5.34 -30.83 -40.90
C LEU A 17 -4.49 -30.09 -39.86
N VAL A 18 -3.90 -28.96 -40.24
CA VAL A 18 -3.51 -27.97 -39.23
C VAL A 18 -4.81 -27.38 -38.72
N PRO A 19 -5.18 -27.53 -37.43
CA PRO A 19 -6.32 -26.80 -36.89
C PRO A 19 -6.07 -25.34 -37.21
N LEU A 20 -6.97 -24.72 -37.98
CA LEU A 20 -7.03 -23.27 -38.14
C LEU A 20 -6.76 -22.71 -36.76
N ALA A 21 -5.63 -22.00 -36.61
CA ALA A 21 -5.25 -21.39 -35.36
C ALA A 21 -6.51 -20.72 -34.82
N SER A 22 -7.03 -21.25 -33.71
CA SER A 22 -8.23 -20.72 -33.07
C SER A 22 -7.98 -19.22 -32.96
N ALA A 23 -8.75 -18.43 -33.70
CA ALA A 23 -8.62 -16.97 -33.66
C ALA A 23 -8.53 -16.60 -32.18
N ALA A 24 -7.49 -15.87 -31.80
CA ALA A 24 -7.29 -15.47 -30.42
C ALA A 24 -8.63 -14.93 -29.89
N PRO A 25 -9.10 -15.39 -28.71
CA PRO A 25 -10.43 -15.02 -28.23
C PRO A 25 -10.54 -13.50 -28.24
N VAL A 26 -11.55 -12.99 -28.95
CA VAL A 26 -11.82 -11.55 -29.06
C VAL A 26 -11.99 -11.02 -27.65
N LYS A 27 -11.02 -10.28 -27.13
CA LYS A 27 -11.05 -9.80 -25.75
C LYS A 27 -11.77 -8.46 -25.71
N ASP A 28 -12.79 -8.33 -24.87
CA ASP A 28 -13.43 -7.05 -24.66
C ASP A 28 -12.46 -6.07 -23.98
N THR A 29 -12.44 -4.84 -24.45
CA THR A 29 -11.67 -3.73 -23.88
C THR A 29 -12.60 -2.59 -23.49
N LEU A 30 -12.34 -2.00 -22.32
CA LEU A 30 -13.09 -0.88 -21.78
C LEU A 30 -12.14 0.12 -21.12
N LYS A 31 -12.53 1.39 -21.17
CA LYS A 31 -11.98 2.44 -20.31
C LYS A 31 -12.94 2.71 -19.17
N ILE A 32 -12.42 2.76 -17.94
CA ILE A 32 -13.17 3.09 -16.73
C ILE A 32 -12.60 4.37 -16.14
N THR A 33 -13.47 5.34 -15.86
CA THR A 33 -13.11 6.57 -15.15
C THR A 33 -13.87 6.62 -13.84
N GLN A 34 -13.17 6.48 -12.72
CA GLN A 34 -13.78 6.48 -11.39
C GLN A 34 -13.92 7.91 -10.85
N ALA A 35 -15.09 8.22 -10.29
CA ALA A 35 -15.29 9.47 -9.55
C ALA A 35 -14.36 9.47 -8.31
N LYS A 36 -13.76 10.61 -8.03
CA LYS A 36 -13.08 10.82 -6.73
C LYS A 36 -14.12 10.85 -5.62
N ASP A 37 -13.66 10.61 -4.39
CA ASP A 37 -14.46 10.53 -3.17
C ASP A 37 -15.74 11.38 -3.20
N PHE A 38 -16.89 10.77 -2.91
CA PHE A 38 -18.20 11.41 -2.98
C PHE A 38 -19.03 11.16 -1.71
N THR A 39 -20.03 12.00 -1.48
CA THR A 39 -20.79 12.03 -0.22
C THR A 39 -22.27 11.92 -0.47
N PHE A 40 -22.93 10.98 0.20
CA PHE A 40 -24.38 10.90 0.29
C PHE A 40 -24.85 11.64 1.54
N THR A 41 -25.83 12.52 1.38
CA THR A 41 -26.53 13.17 2.49
C THR A 41 -27.85 12.47 2.84
N ASP A 42 -28.25 11.49 2.02
CA ASP A 42 -29.46 10.70 2.21
C ASP A 42 -29.22 9.26 1.71
N ILE A 43 -29.80 8.26 2.37
CA ILE A 43 -29.60 6.84 2.02
C ILE A 43 -30.26 6.41 0.71
N THR A 44 -31.22 7.19 0.22
CA THR A 44 -31.94 6.97 -1.05
C THR A 44 -31.25 7.60 -2.25
N GLN A 45 -30.23 8.44 -2.02
CA GLN A 45 -29.49 9.09 -3.11
C GLN A 45 -28.71 8.08 -3.94
N GLU A 46 -28.65 8.38 -5.24
CA GLU A 46 -27.77 7.71 -6.19
C GLU A 46 -26.81 8.74 -6.79
N ILE A 47 -25.50 8.46 -6.72
CA ILE A 47 -24.44 9.34 -7.18
C ILE A 47 -23.58 8.59 -8.20
N GLU A 48 -23.14 9.25 -9.26
CA GLU A 48 -22.22 8.65 -10.23
C GLU A 48 -20.91 8.21 -9.56
N ALA A 49 -20.61 6.92 -9.63
CA ALA A 49 -19.42 6.32 -9.02
C ALA A 49 -18.28 6.14 -10.03
N PHE A 50 -18.62 5.77 -11.26
CA PHE A 50 -17.67 5.66 -12.36
C PHE A 50 -18.41 5.67 -13.70
N SER A 51 -17.68 6.00 -14.75
CA SER A 51 -18.16 5.92 -16.12
C SER A 51 -17.40 4.86 -16.92
N LEU A 52 -18.12 4.23 -17.85
CA LEU A 52 -17.66 3.15 -18.70
C LEU A 52 -17.68 3.62 -20.16
N VAL A 53 -16.57 3.45 -20.86
CA VAL A 53 -16.50 3.65 -22.32
C VAL A 53 -16.09 2.34 -22.96
N ASN A 54 -16.90 1.87 -23.91
CA ASN A 54 -16.57 0.70 -24.71
C ASN A 54 -15.48 1.06 -25.73
N THR A 55 -14.34 0.39 -25.66
CA THR A 55 -13.24 0.56 -26.63
C THR A 55 -13.10 -0.63 -27.57
N SER A 56 -14.05 -1.55 -27.54
CA SER A 56 -14.12 -2.72 -28.40
C SER A 56 -14.83 -2.37 -29.73
N PRO A 57 -14.54 -3.09 -30.83
CA PRO A 57 -15.22 -2.86 -32.12
C PRO A 57 -16.64 -3.43 -32.17
N HIS A 58 -17.13 -4.01 -31.07
CA HIS A 58 -18.44 -4.66 -30.92
C HIS A 58 -19.06 -4.31 -29.58
N GLU A 59 -20.37 -4.56 -29.45
CA GLU A 59 -21.12 -4.36 -28.23
C GLU A 59 -20.61 -5.26 -27.09
N VAL A 60 -20.49 -4.71 -25.88
CA VAL A 60 -19.98 -5.45 -24.72
C VAL A 60 -21.08 -5.63 -23.68
N ASN A 61 -21.40 -6.89 -23.40
CA ASN A 61 -22.27 -7.28 -22.29
C ASN A 61 -21.46 -7.37 -21.00
N LEU A 62 -21.83 -6.57 -20.01
CA LEU A 62 -21.18 -6.52 -18.70
C LEU A 62 -22.08 -6.99 -17.59
N THR A 63 -21.46 -7.70 -16.65
CA THR A 63 -21.99 -7.98 -15.33
C THR A 63 -21.15 -7.25 -14.30
N ILE A 64 -21.80 -6.45 -13.46
CA ILE A 64 -21.19 -5.72 -12.34
C ILE A 64 -21.79 -6.26 -11.05
N GLU A 65 -20.97 -6.94 -10.24
CA GLU A 65 -21.38 -7.43 -8.93
C GLU A 65 -20.84 -6.50 -7.84
N ILE A 66 -21.72 -6.02 -6.94
CA ILE A 66 -21.33 -5.27 -5.76
C ILE A 66 -21.15 -6.28 -4.63
N TYR A 67 -19.90 -6.54 -4.26
CA TYR A 67 -19.54 -7.52 -3.24
C TYR A 67 -19.19 -6.84 -1.92
N ASP A 68 -19.91 -7.17 -0.85
CA ASP A 68 -19.59 -6.77 0.52
C ASP A 68 -18.41 -7.58 1.04
N GLN A 69 -17.30 -6.92 1.36
CA GLN A 69 -16.09 -7.62 1.81
C GLN A 69 -16.19 -8.10 3.26
N ALA A 70 -16.94 -7.40 4.11
CA ALA A 70 -17.11 -7.77 5.51
C ALA A 70 -18.04 -8.99 5.63
N ASP A 71 -19.20 -8.93 4.97
CA ASP A 71 -20.22 -9.98 5.03
C ASP A 71 -19.97 -11.11 4.00
N ARG A 72 -18.97 -10.94 3.12
CA ARG A 72 -18.56 -11.88 2.07
C ARG A 72 -19.69 -12.34 1.14
N LYS A 73 -20.55 -11.41 0.73
CA LYS A 73 -21.72 -11.70 -0.12
C LYS A 73 -21.88 -10.68 -1.23
N VAL A 74 -22.51 -11.10 -2.34
CA VAL A 74 -22.97 -10.18 -3.39
C VAL A 74 -24.25 -9.50 -2.92
N LEU A 75 -24.28 -8.17 -2.93
CA LEU A 75 -25.44 -7.37 -2.55
C LEU A 75 -26.35 -7.09 -3.75
N GLU A 76 -25.75 -6.91 -4.92
CA GLU A 76 -26.44 -6.50 -6.13
C GLU A 76 -25.64 -6.96 -7.35
N THR A 77 -26.37 -7.34 -8.40
CA THR A 77 -25.81 -7.69 -9.71
C THR A 77 -26.51 -6.84 -10.75
N VAL A 78 -25.74 -6.05 -11.50
CA VAL A 78 -26.24 -5.19 -12.58
C VAL A 78 -25.71 -5.73 -13.90
N ASN A 79 -26.61 -5.93 -14.86
CA ASN A 79 -26.23 -6.27 -16.23
C ASN A 79 -26.39 -5.03 -17.10
N LEU A 80 -25.36 -4.70 -17.87
CA LEU A 80 -25.30 -3.53 -18.75
C LEU A 80 -24.85 -3.96 -20.14
N VAL A 81 -25.41 -3.31 -21.14
CA VAL A 81 -25.00 -3.45 -22.53
C VAL A 81 -24.32 -2.16 -22.93
N LEU A 82 -23.03 -2.23 -23.26
CA LEU A 82 -22.28 -1.05 -23.71
C LEU A 82 -22.21 -1.02 -25.24
N PRO A 83 -22.84 -0.03 -25.90
CA PRO A 83 -22.78 0.11 -27.34
C PRO A 83 -21.35 0.47 -27.78
N VAL A 84 -21.06 0.30 -29.07
CA VAL A 84 -19.82 0.83 -29.66
C VAL A 84 -19.98 2.35 -29.80
N SER A 85 -19.67 3.08 -28.72
CA SER A 85 -19.78 4.53 -28.65
C SER A 85 -18.64 5.12 -27.82
N PRO A 86 -18.11 6.30 -28.20
CA PRO A 86 -17.20 7.05 -27.35
C PRO A 86 -17.90 7.66 -26.12
N ASP A 87 -19.24 7.69 -26.10
CA ASP A 87 -20.01 8.32 -25.02
C ASP A 87 -19.95 7.47 -23.73
N PRO A 88 -19.59 8.09 -22.58
CA PRO A 88 -19.54 7.36 -21.32
C PRO A 88 -20.93 6.94 -20.82
N VAL A 89 -21.04 5.69 -20.38
CA VAL A 89 -22.20 5.19 -19.64
C VAL A 89 -21.89 5.27 -18.15
N SER A 90 -22.65 6.08 -17.41
CA SER A 90 -22.46 6.26 -15.97
C SER A 90 -23.05 5.11 -15.16
N PHE A 91 -22.29 4.62 -14.18
CA PHE A 91 -22.75 3.71 -13.14
C PHE A 91 -22.96 4.51 -11.84
N LYS A 92 -24.13 4.37 -11.22
CA LYS A 92 -24.44 5.06 -9.97
C LYS A 92 -24.24 4.15 -8.77
N ALA A 93 -23.57 4.66 -7.73
CA ALA A 93 -23.55 4.06 -6.41
C ALA A 93 -24.69 4.60 -5.54
N LYS A 94 -24.99 3.84 -4.50
CA LYS A 94 -25.91 4.19 -3.42
C LYS A 94 -25.30 3.83 -2.07
N VAL A 95 -26.00 4.16 -0.98
CA VAL A 95 -25.65 3.63 0.34
C VAL A 95 -26.05 2.15 0.41
N TYR A 96 -25.08 1.25 0.43
CA TYR A 96 -25.36 -0.20 0.39
C TYR A 96 -25.64 -0.82 1.75
N LYS A 97 -25.17 -0.19 2.83
CA LYS A 97 -25.37 -0.64 4.21
C LYS A 97 -25.62 0.57 5.10
N ALA A 98 -26.73 0.56 5.85
CA ALA A 98 -26.93 1.55 6.89
C ALA A 98 -25.98 1.27 8.05
N LEU A 99 -25.11 2.22 8.37
CA LEU A 99 -24.13 2.13 9.45
C LEU A 99 -24.70 2.85 10.68
N VAL A 100 -24.17 2.55 11.88
CA VAL A 100 -24.85 2.96 13.13
C VAL A 100 -24.08 4.03 13.89
N LYS A 101 -22.76 3.90 13.99
CA LYS A 101 -21.92 4.78 14.80
C LYS A 101 -21.06 5.67 13.92
N ASN A 102 -20.81 6.89 14.39
CA ASN A 102 -19.85 7.78 13.74
C ASN A 102 -18.50 7.07 13.56
N GLY A 103 -17.98 7.06 12.34
CA GLY A 103 -16.73 6.39 11.98
C GLY A 103 -16.89 4.91 11.60
N ASP A 104 -18.08 4.32 11.73
CA ASP A 104 -18.35 2.98 11.19
C ASP A 104 -18.03 2.94 9.69
N LEU A 105 -17.58 1.78 9.23
CA LEU A 105 -17.07 1.57 7.89
C LEU A 105 -17.51 0.21 7.35
N ASN A 106 -17.80 0.16 6.04
CA ASN A 106 -17.89 -1.09 5.29
C ASN A 106 -17.19 -0.95 3.93
N THR A 107 -16.46 -1.97 3.47
CA THR A 107 -15.81 -1.95 2.14
C THR A 107 -16.52 -2.85 1.13
N TYR A 108 -16.43 -2.44 -0.13
CA TYR A 108 -17.08 -3.10 -1.26
C TYR A 108 -16.09 -3.31 -2.40
N THR A 109 -16.30 -4.38 -3.16
CA THR A 109 -15.64 -4.60 -4.44
C THR A 109 -16.67 -4.62 -5.54
N TYR A 110 -16.53 -3.70 -6.51
CA TYR A 110 -17.26 -3.75 -7.76
C TYR A 110 -16.52 -4.68 -8.70
N LYS A 111 -17.04 -5.89 -8.90
CA LYS A 111 -16.47 -6.90 -9.78
C LYS A 111 -17.09 -6.73 -11.17
N ILE A 112 -16.36 -6.12 -12.08
CA ILE A 112 -16.81 -5.82 -13.45
C ILE A 112 -16.27 -6.90 -14.37
N ARG A 113 -17.16 -7.59 -15.07
CA ARG A 113 -16.82 -8.72 -15.94
C ARG A 113 -17.58 -8.66 -17.25
N SER A 114 -16.95 -9.14 -18.33
CA SER A 114 -17.63 -9.41 -19.60
C SER A 114 -17.55 -10.89 -19.97
N ALA A 115 -18.41 -11.31 -20.89
CA ALA A 115 -18.39 -12.67 -21.44
C ALA A 115 -17.06 -12.98 -22.14
N ASN A 116 -16.46 -11.99 -22.83
CA ASN A 116 -15.21 -12.19 -23.55
C ASN A 116 -13.96 -11.79 -22.74
N GLY A 117 -14.00 -12.02 -21.43
CA GLY A 117 -12.81 -12.05 -20.59
C GLY A 117 -12.31 -10.71 -20.05
N TYR A 118 -13.03 -9.60 -20.24
CA TYR A 118 -12.73 -8.38 -19.49
C TYR A 118 -13.00 -8.61 -18.00
N ARG A 119 -12.05 -8.23 -17.14
CA ARG A 119 -12.19 -8.28 -15.68
C ARG A 119 -11.53 -7.07 -15.05
N LYS A 120 -12.26 -6.36 -14.19
CA LYS A 120 -11.72 -5.28 -13.37
C LYS A 120 -12.41 -5.28 -12.01
N ASN A 121 -11.63 -5.05 -10.96
CA ASN A 121 -12.16 -4.78 -9.63
C ASN A 121 -11.95 -3.30 -9.31
N LEU A 122 -12.99 -2.64 -8.79
CA LEU A 122 -12.87 -1.34 -8.13
C LEU A 122 -13.15 -1.53 -6.64
N TYR A 123 -12.28 -0.99 -5.79
CA TYR A 123 -12.36 -1.15 -4.34
C TYR A 123 -12.83 0.17 -3.73
N ILE A 124 -13.92 0.12 -2.97
CA ILE A 124 -14.58 1.28 -2.37
C ILE A 124 -14.77 1.04 -0.89
N ALA A 125 -14.73 2.12 -0.12
CA ALA A 125 -15.06 2.12 1.29
C ALA A 125 -16.18 3.13 1.56
N GLN A 126 -17.23 2.71 2.25
CA GLN A 126 -18.30 3.58 2.73
C GLN A 126 -18.11 3.82 4.22
N LYS A 127 -18.03 5.09 4.62
CA LYS A 127 -17.85 5.50 6.01
C LYS A 127 -19.00 6.39 6.46
N LEU A 128 -19.55 6.13 7.64
CA LEU A 128 -20.52 7.00 8.28
C LEU A 128 -19.79 8.14 8.99
N VAL A 129 -20.23 9.36 8.74
CA VAL A 129 -19.79 10.55 9.47
C VAL A 129 -21.02 11.21 10.09
N ILE A 130 -20.95 11.44 11.39
CA ILE A 130 -21.93 12.22 12.15
C ILE A 130 -21.19 13.43 12.69
N THR A 131 -21.57 14.62 12.24
CA THR A 131 -20.95 15.87 12.71
C THR A 131 -21.42 16.21 14.14
N LYS A 132 -20.78 17.20 14.76
CA LYS A 132 -21.19 17.67 16.10
C LYS A 132 -22.62 18.21 16.11
N GLU A 133 -23.09 18.69 14.96
CA GLU A 133 -24.43 19.20 14.71
C GLU A 133 -25.44 18.08 14.34
N ASN A 134 -25.06 16.81 14.50
CA ASN A 134 -25.85 15.62 14.14
C ASN A 134 -26.20 15.52 12.65
N VAL A 135 -25.41 16.13 11.77
CA VAL A 135 -25.56 15.92 10.32
C VAL A 135 -24.97 14.56 9.97
N ILE A 136 -25.78 13.71 9.34
CA ILE A 136 -25.42 12.35 8.95
C ILE A 136 -25.03 12.34 7.47
N THR A 137 -23.82 11.88 7.16
CA THR A 137 -23.38 11.64 5.79
C THR A 137 -22.71 10.28 5.63
N TYR A 138 -22.81 9.72 4.44
CA TYR A 138 -22.03 8.55 4.03
C TYR A 138 -20.99 8.97 3.01
N ASN A 139 -19.73 8.89 3.39
CA ASN A 139 -18.62 9.22 2.51
C ASN A 139 -18.14 7.93 1.83
N HIS A 140 -18.10 7.93 0.50
CA HIS A 140 -17.47 6.88 -0.28
C HIS A 140 -16.06 7.31 -0.65
N TYR A 141 -15.11 6.46 -0.32
CA TYR A 141 -13.69 6.63 -0.60
C TYR A 141 -13.22 5.56 -1.57
N ILE A 142 -12.31 5.91 -2.47
CA ILE A 142 -11.54 4.91 -3.19
C ILE A 142 -10.64 4.19 -2.17
N ASN A 143 -10.72 2.86 -2.12
CA ASN A 143 -9.79 2.07 -1.34
C ASN A 143 -8.50 1.88 -2.15
N THR A 144 -7.63 2.90 -2.09
CA THR A 144 -6.36 2.93 -2.82
C THR A 144 -5.45 1.78 -2.36
N TYR A 145 -4.90 1.08 -3.34
CA TYR A 145 -3.83 0.10 -3.14
C TYR A 145 -2.48 0.77 -3.35
N PHE A 146 -1.64 0.75 -2.32
CA PHE A 146 -0.28 1.26 -2.35
C PHE A 146 0.67 0.09 -2.56
N TYR A 147 1.40 0.12 -3.69
CA TYR A 147 2.34 -0.94 -4.07
C TYR A 147 3.77 -0.55 -3.69
N ASN A 148 4.55 -1.52 -3.21
CA ASN A 148 5.95 -1.40 -2.83
C ASN A 148 6.24 -0.16 -1.99
N ASN A 149 5.40 0.08 -1.00
CA ASN A 149 5.46 1.28 -0.18
C ASN A 149 6.45 1.08 0.98
N THR A 150 7.26 2.09 1.25
CA THR A 150 8.28 2.04 2.31
C THR A 150 7.70 2.35 3.67
N VAL A 151 8.21 1.66 4.69
CA VAL A 151 7.74 1.73 6.07
C VAL A 151 8.91 1.98 6.99
N SER A 152 8.80 3.01 7.82
CA SER A 152 9.78 3.32 8.86
C SER A 152 9.10 3.37 10.22
N SER A 153 9.87 3.08 11.27
CA SER A 153 9.47 3.42 12.63
C SER A 153 9.43 4.92 12.82
N PHE A 154 8.54 5.37 13.70
CA PHE A 154 8.38 6.78 14.01
C PHE A 154 9.68 7.41 14.52
N GLY A 155 9.99 8.60 14.03
CA GLY A 155 11.02 9.46 14.60
C GLY A 155 11.34 10.66 13.71
N PRO A 156 12.50 11.31 13.87
CA PRO A 156 12.91 12.41 13.01
C PRO A 156 13.11 11.95 11.55
N HIS A 157 12.87 12.86 10.60
CA HIS A 157 13.09 12.57 9.20
C HIS A 157 14.52 12.91 8.78
N PHE A 158 15.15 12.03 8.00
CA PHE A 158 16.45 12.33 7.41
C PHE A 158 16.43 13.58 6.53
N ARG A 159 15.37 13.75 5.73
CA ARG A 159 15.19 14.92 4.85
C ARG A 159 15.12 16.26 5.58
N ASP A 160 14.69 16.27 6.84
CA ASP A 160 14.55 17.50 7.64
C ASP A 160 15.85 17.83 8.36
N VAL A 161 16.58 16.79 8.80
CA VAL A 161 17.83 16.92 9.54
C VAL A 161 19.03 17.11 8.61
N THR A 162 19.07 16.41 7.47
CA THR A 162 20.11 16.51 6.45
C THR A 162 19.47 16.37 5.06
N PRO A 163 18.96 17.47 4.49
CA PRO A 163 18.26 17.45 3.21
C PRO A 163 19.07 16.85 2.05
N GLU A 164 20.40 16.94 2.11
CA GLU A 164 21.30 16.38 1.09
C GLU A 164 21.40 14.85 1.14
N LEU A 165 21.00 14.23 2.25
CA LEU A 165 21.05 12.78 2.43
C LEU A 165 19.93 12.08 1.65
N THR A 166 18.70 12.60 1.70
CA THR A 166 17.55 12.14 0.90
C THR A 166 16.42 13.15 0.87
N ASP A 167 15.62 13.13 -0.20
CA ASP A 167 14.34 13.82 -0.32
C ASP A 167 13.13 12.92 0.03
N LEU A 168 13.37 11.69 0.47
CA LEU A 168 12.34 10.72 0.86
C LEU A 168 11.92 10.88 2.32
N TRP A 169 10.75 10.34 2.64
CA TRP A 169 10.13 10.43 3.97
C TRP A 169 10.66 9.40 4.97
N TYR A 170 11.94 9.06 4.88
CA TYR A 170 12.57 8.10 5.78
C TYR A 170 12.76 8.70 7.16
N MET A 171 12.34 7.92 8.14
CA MET A 171 12.53 8.21 9.55
C MET A 171 13.56 7.27 10.14
N PHE A 172 14.26 7.78 11.15
CA PHE A 172 15.03 6.97 12.07
C PHE A 172 14.50 7.18 13.47
N THR A 173 14.77 6.24 14.36
CA THR A 173 14.27 6.27 15.74
C THR A 173 15.47 6.26 16.67
N PRO A 174 15.80 7.39 17.34
CA PRO A 174 16.74 7.39 18.45
C PRO A 174 16.22 6.51 19.60
N ILE A 175 17.06 5.61 20.10
CA ILE A 175 16.73 4.66 21.16
C ILE A 175 17.78 4.71 22.26
N ASP A 176 17.30 4.82 23.50
CA ASP A 176 18.10 4.59 24.70
C ASP A 176 17.91 3.13 25.16
N LEU A 177 18.91 2.29 24.87
CA LEU A 177 18.97 0.88 25.21
C LEU A 177 19.39 0.64 26.68
N THR A 178 19.65 1.68 27.47
CA THR A 178 19.80 1.50 28.93
C THR A 178 18.45 1.21 29.59
N ILE A 179 17.36 1.66 28.96
CA ILE A 179 15.98 1.44 29.41
C ILE A 179 15.59 -0.03 29.17
N GLN A 180 15.49 -0.75 30.27
CA GLN A 180 15.09 -2.17 30.28
C GLN A 180 13.60 -2.36 29.96
N GLY A 181 13.26 -3.52 29.39
CA GLY A 181 11.92 -3.88 29.01
C GLY A 181 11.55 -3.47 27.59
N ARG A 182 10.24 -3.36 27.32
CA ARG A 182 9.71 -3.11 25.98
C ARG A 182 9.54 -1.61 25.72
N GLN A 183 10.15 -1.14 24.65
CA GLN A 183 9.89 0.15 24.01
C GLN A 183 9.07 -0.08 22.74
N THR A 184 8.08 0.78 22.46
CA THR A 184 7.14 0.60 21.34
C THR A 184 7.10 1.85 20.47
N PHE A 185 7.20 1.67 19.16
CA PHE A 185 7.14 2.77 18.19
C PHE A 185 6.19 2.43 17.05
N GLU A 186 5.47 3.43 16.55
CA GLU A 186 4.57 3.26 15.43
C GLU A 186 5.34 3.00 14.13
N LEU A 187 4.81 2.12 13.28
CA LEU A 187 5.29 1.93 11.91
C LEU A 187 4.43 2.73 10.94
N ALA A 188 5.03 3.67 10.23
CA ALA A 188 4.36 4.55 9.28
C ALA A 188 4.79 4.24 7.84
N ALA A 189 3.81 3.97 6.98
CA ALA A 189 4.02 3.71 5.56
C ALA A 189 3.97 5.02 4.75
N SER A 190 5.06 5.36 4.06
CA SER A 190 5.26 6.60 3.28
C SER A 190 4.84 7.89 3.99
N ASN A 191 4.98 7.96 5.31
CA ASN A 191 4.51 9.12 6.10
C ASN A 191 2.98 9.40 5.92
N MET A 192 2.20 8.39 5.51
CA MET A 192 0.77 8.53 5.22
C MET A 192 -0.13 7.84 6.24
N TYR A 193 0.18 6.59 6.59
CA TYR A 193 -0.67 5.77 7.45
C TYR A 193 0.16 5.01 8.46
N VAL A 194 -0.38 4.86 9.66
CA VAL A 194 0.20 3.98 10.67
C VAL A 194 -0.35 2.58 10.44
N ILE A 195 0.54 1.66 10.08
CA ILE A 195 0.19 0.32 9.62
C ILE A 195 0.55 -0.78 10.62
N GLY A 196 1.23 -0.44 11.70
CA GLY A 196 1.71 -1.40 12.68
C GLY A 196 2.55 -0.74 13.78
N GLU A 197 3.25 -1.57 14.53
CA GLU A 197 4.18 -1.15 15.58
C GLU A 197 5.43 -2.03 15.56
N VAL A 198 6.55 -1.44 15.96
CA VAL A 198 7.79 -2.13 16.27
C VAL A 198 8.00 -2.12 17.79
N TYR A 199 8.52 -3.23 18.29
CA TYR A 199 8.89 -3.43 19.67
C TYR A 199 10.40 -3.64 19.77
N VAL A 200 11.02 -2.90 20.69
CA VAL A 200 12.43 -3.08 21.06
C VAL A 200 12.45 -3.56 22.49
N ASP A 201 12.77 -4.84 22.67
CA ASP A 201 12.81 -5.51 23.96
C ASP A 201 14.26 -5.59 24.46
N VAL A 202 14.55 -4.94 25.57
CA VAL A 202 15.89 -4.92 26.19
C VAL A 202 15.90 -5.73 27.48
N ALA A 203 16.82 -6.66 27.60
CA ALA A 203 17.04 -7.47 28.80
C ALA A 203 18.55 -7.66 29.07
N GLY A 204 19.08 -6.86 29.98
CA GLY A 204 20.52 -6.78 30.25
C GLY A 204 21.25 -6.25 29.02
N ASP A 205 22.19 -7.05 28.51
CA ASP A 205 22.97 -6.76 27.31
C ASP A 205 22.26 -7.17 26.01
N MET A 206 21.12 -7.86 26.11
CA MET A 206 20.43 -8.44 24.95
C MET A 206 19.27 -7.57 24.49
N VAL A 207 19.20 -7.32 23.18
CA VAL A 207 18.13 -6.57 22.53
C VAL A 207 17.48 -7.44 21.47
N THR A 208 16.15 -7.45 21.42
CA THR A 208 15.38 -8.09 20.35
C THR A 208 14.41 -7.09 19.74
N VAL A 209 14.45 -6.93 18.42
CA VAL A 209 13.49 -6.09 17.69
C VAL A 209 12.48 -6.97 17.00
N THR A 210 11.19 -6.78 17.26
CA THR A 210 10.11 -7.43 16.53
C THR A 210 9.13 -6.39 16.03
N TYR A 211 8.35 -6.71 15.02
CA TYR A 211 7.27 -5.82 14.60
C TYR A 211 6.03 -6.62 14.26
N HIS A 212 4.91 -5.92 14.18
CA HIS A 212 3.68 -6.48 13.63
C HIS A 212 2.94 -5.44 12.81
N ASN A 213 2.29 -5.91 11.75
CA ASN A 213 1.32 -5.10 11.01
C ASN A 213 -0.04 -5.21 11.70
N TYR A 214 -0.77 -4.10 11.80
CA TYR A 214 -2.13 -4.14 12.31
C TYR A 214 -3.02 -5.00 11.43
N TYR A 215 -3.93 -5.70 12.08
CA TYR A 215 -4.88 -6.63 11.46
C TYR A 215 -4.25 -7.86 10.79
N ASP A 216 -2.94 -8.07 10.92
CA ASP A 216 -2.31 -9.33 10.53
C ASP A 216 -2.92 -10.51 11.30
N GLY A 217 -3.13 -11.63 10.61
CA GLY A 217 -3.89 -12.79 11.11
C GLY A 217 -5.37 -12.53 11.41
N LYS A 218 -5.87 -11.30 11.21
CA LYS A 218 -7.26 -10.87 11.52
C LYS A 218 -8.02 -10.42 10.26
N GLY A 219 -7.60 -10.91 9.10
CA GLY A 219 -8.18 -10.56 7.79
C GLY A 219 -7.69 -9.24 7.21
N GLY A 220 -6.59 -8.68 7.73
CA GLY A 220 -5.85 -7.58 7.12
C GLY A 220 -5.25 -7.96 5.77
N SER A 221 -5.20 -6.99 4.86
CA SER A 221 -4.66 -7.16 3.51
C SER A 221 -3.27 -6.55 3.32
N THR A 222 -2.51 -6.34 4.41
CA THR A 222 -1.14 -5.84 4.31
C THR A 222 -0.21 -7.00 3.95
N GLU A 223 0.57 -6.83 2.90
CA GLU A 223 1.49 -7.84 2.38
C GLU A 223 2.93 -7.36 2.57
N PRO A 224 3.73 -7.98 3.44
CA PRO A 224 5.16 -7.72 3.52
C PRO A 224 5.84 -8.15 2.21
N VAL A 225 6.70 -7.28 1.67
CA VAL A 225 7.50 -7.54 0.45
C VAL A 225 8.96 -7.75 0.82
N SER A 226 9.51 -6.89 1.68
CA SER A 226 10.86 -7.05 2.20
C SER A 226 11.01 -6.36 3.56
N GLU A 227 11.99 -6.82 4.33
CA GLU A 227 12.33 -6.30 5.64
C GLU A 227 13.74 -5.72 5.63
N PHE A 228 13.95 -4.63 6.35
CA PHE A 228 15.27 -4.06 6.56
C PHE A 228 15.34 -3.40 7.94
N LEU A 229 16.34 -3.79 8.72
CA LEU A 229 16.63 -3.27 10.05
C LEU A 229 18.13 -3.04 10.17
N THR A 230 18.52 -1.87 10.64
CA THR A 230 19.90 -1.60 11.06
C THR A 230 19.93 -0.62 12.23
N PHE A 231 21.09 -0.52 12.85
CA PHE A 231 21.41 0.44 13.89
C PHE A 231 22.65 1.24 13.49
N PHE A 232 22.66 2.52 13.86
CA PHE A 232 23.84 3.38 13.77
C PHE A 232 24.20 3.87 15.16
N ASN A 233 25.48 3.77 15.54
CA ASN A 233 26.00 4.33 16.78
C ASN A 233 25.91 5.86 16.81
N SER A 234 26.13 6.50 15.67
CA SER A 234 26.02 7.95 15.55
C SER A 234 25.29 8.36 14.27
N TYR A 235 24.81 9.61 14.27
CA TYR A 235 24.22 10.19 13.05
C TYR A 235 25.24 10.35 11.92
N ALA A 236 26.54 10.47 12.24
CA ALA A 236 27.60 10.57 11.24
C ALA A 236 27.81 9.26 10.46
N ASP A 237 27.42 8.12 11.02
CA ASP A 237 27.55 6.80 10.40
C ASP A 237 26.35 6.44 9.50
N VAL A 238 25.34 7.30 9.45
CA VAL A 238 24.11 7.05 8.71
C VAL A 238 24.42 6.87 7.22
N GLN A 239 24.04 5.70 6.74
CA GLN A 239 23.95 5.40 5.32
C GLN A 239 22.52 4.97 5.03
N ILE A 240 21.92 5.52 3.99
CA ILE A 240 20.57 5.13 3.58
C ILE A 240 20.58 4.63 2.13
N PRO A 241 19.74 3.63 1.80
CA PRO A 241 19.56 3.21 0.43
C PRO A 241 19.09 4.38 -0.45
N ASN A 242 19.78 4.61 -1.57
CA ASN A 242 19.36 5.62 -2.53
C ASN A 242 18.22 5.07 -3.39
N ASP A 243 16.99 5.34 -2.98
CA ASP A 243 15.82 4.67 -3.53
C ASP A 243 15.12 5.43 -4.64
N THR A 244 15.62 6.60 -5.08
CA THR A 244 14.94 7.34 -6.17
C THR A 244 15.88 8.23 -7.01
N PRO A 245 15.74 8.25 -8.36
CA PRO A 245 14.87 7.43 -9.19
C PRO A 245 15.67 6.27 -9.82
N VAL A 246 15.45 5.04 -9.34
CA VAL A 246 15.76 3.80 -10.06
C VAL A 246 17.13 3.77 -10.76
N LYS A 247 18.22 3.83 -9.99
CA LYS A 247 19.50 3.27 -10.43
C LYS A 247 20.05 2.39 -9.32
N GLU A 248 19.58 1.14 -9.37
CA GLU A 248 20.00 0.02 -8.51
C GLU A 248 19.76 0.24 -7.01
N TYR A 249 18.65 -0.35 -6.52
CA TYR A 249 18.47 -0.57 -5.10
C TYR A 249 19.63 -1.41 -4.55
N GLN A 250 20.47 -0.80 -3.74
CA GLN A 250 21.49 -1.50 -2.97
C GLN A 250 21.03 -1.56 -1.52
N MET A 251 20.59 -2.74 -1.11
CA MET A 251 20.37 -3.00 0.30
C MET A 251 21.73 -2.92 1.00
N LEU A 252 21.84 -2.01 1.97
CA LEU A 252 23.04 -1.94 2.78
C LEU A 252 23.20 -3.27 3.54
N PRO A 253 24.40 -3.85 3.62
CA PRO A 253 24.63 -4.99 4.49
C PRO A 253 24.28 -4.62 5.93
N THR A 254 23.54 -5.48 6.63
CA THR A 254 23.21 -5.32 8.05
C THR A 254 23.37 -6.67 8.74
N ASN A 255 23.87 -6.64 9.98
CA ASN A 255 23.95 -7.81 10.85
C ASN A 255 22.67 -8.02 11.66
N PHE A 256 21.73 -7.08 11.58
CA PHE A 256 20.50 -7.07 12.37
C PHE A 256 19.32 -7.61 11.56
N ALA A 257 18.42 -8.33 12.24
CA ALA A 257 17.20 -8.88 11.65
C ALA A 257 16.10 -8.93 12.71
N PHE A 258 14.84 -8.82 12.28
CA PHE A 258 13.71 -8.93 13.19
C PHE A 258 13.64 -10.32 13.84
N GLY A 259 13.30 -10.36 15.13
CA GLY A 259 13.22 -11.57 15.94
C GLY A 259 14.59 -12.19 16.30
N ARG A 260 15.70 -11.69 15.75
CA ARG A 260 17.04 -12.15 16.09
C ARG A 260 17.62 -11.26 17.19
N PRO A 261 17.97 -11.82 18.37
CA PRO A 261 18.57 -11.03 19.42
C PRO A 261 20.01 -10.63 19.07
N PHE A 262 20.45 -9.48 19.56
CA PHE A 262 21.83 -8.97 19.46
C PHE A 262 22.30 -8.37 20.79
N SER A 263 23.61 -8.21 20.96
CA SER A 263 24.30 -7.75 22.16
C SER A 263 24.67 -6.27 22.05
N ILE A 264 24.35 -5.46 23.05
CA ILE A 264 24.76 -4.04 23.12
C ILE A 264 26.29 -3.96 23.14
N THR A 265 26.94 -4.77 23.98
CA THR A 265 28.39 -4.77 24.14
C THR A 265 29.12 -5.22 22.87
N ASN A 266 28.68 -6.32 22.25
CA ASN A 266 29.41 -6.95 21.15
C ASN A 266 29.01 -6.42 19.77
N ASP A 267 27.73 -6.18 19.53
CA ASP A 267 27.23 -5.80 18.20
C ASP A 267 27.12 -4.28 18.03
N LEU A 268 27.02 -3.52 19.13
CA LEU A 268 26.98 -2.04 19.14
C LEU A 268 28.20 -1.41 19.83
N GLY A 269 29.22 -2.20 20.19
CA GLY A 269 30.45 -1.69 20.83
C GLY A 269 30.22 -1.10 22.24
N GLY A 270 29.14 -1.49 22.91
CA GLY A 270 28.76 -0.97 24.23
C GLY A 270 27.94 0.32 24.18
N ASP A 271 27.60 0.81 22.99
CA ASP A 271 26.79 2.00 22.82
C ASP A 271 25.31 1.69 23.04
N ALA A 272 24.72 2.39 24.01
CA ALA A 272 23.32 2.26 24.33
C ALA A 272 22.46 3.37 23.74
N ASN A 273 23.04 4.42 23.13
CA ASN A 273 22.30 5.53 22.52
C ASN A 273 22.44 5.45 21.01
N VAL A 274 21.57 4.67 20.38
CA VAL A 274 21.69 4.32 18.96
C VAL A 274 20.52 4.83 18.13
N LEU A 275 20.73 4.91 16.82
CA LEU A 275 19.71 5.24 15.84
C LEU A 275 19.22 3.96 15.16
N MET A 276 18.00 3.54 15.47
CA MET A 276 17.35 2.45 14.74
C MET A 276 16.82 2.96 13.41
N PHE A 277 17.11 2.24 12.33
CA PHE A 277 16.56 2.51 11.01
C PHE A 277 15.84 1.28 10.47
N ILE A 278 14.54 1.45 10.23
CA ILE A 278 13.66 0.46 9.61
C ILE A 278 13.23 0.95 8.24
N ARG A 279 13.34 0.08 7.24
CA ARG A 279 12.91 0.34 5.87
C ARG A 279 12.26 -0.88 5.26
N ASN A 280 11.17 -1.33 5.88
CA ASN A 280 10.37 -2.42 5.32
C ASN A 280 9.66 -1.94 4.05
N VAL A 281 9.32 -2.87 3.17
CA VAL A 281 8.48 -2.63 2.00
C VAL A 281 7.22 -3.46 2.15
N VAL A 282 6.07 -2.83 1.96
CA VAL A 282 4.77 -3.50 2.04
C VAL A 282 3.86 -3.08 0.90
N ASN A 283 2.92 -3.94 0.54
CA ASN A 283 1.72 -3.55 -0.19
C ASN A 283 0.55 -3.44 0.78
N TYR A 284 -0.29 -2.42 0.64
CA TYR A 284 -1.45 -2.28 1.53
C TYR A 284 -2.58 -1.47 0.90
N PHE A 285 -3.78 -1.70 1.42
CA PHE A 285 -4.95 -0.87 1.17
C PHE A 285 -5.11 0.15 2.29
N ARG A 286 -5.58 1.37 1.97
CA ARG A 286 -6.01 2.36 2.99
C ARG A 286 -6.99 1.74 4.00
N PHE A 287 -7.92 0.95 3.50
CA PHE A 287 -8.87 0.17 4.29
C PHE A 287 -8.46 -1.31 4.24
N PRO A 288 -7.65 -1.79 5.19
CA PRO A 288 -7.02 -3.12 5.15
C PRO A 288 -7.98 -4.27 5.44
N THR A 289 -9.18 -4.00 5.95
CA THR A 289 -10.21 -5.02 6.19
C THR A 289 -11.57 -4.52 5.71
N GLY A 290 -12.58 -5.39 5.79
CA GLY A 290 -13.98 -5.05 5.51
C GLY A 290 -14.53 -3.87 6.32
N THR A 291 -13.95 -3.55 7.49
CA THR A 291 -14.53 -2.62 8.48
C THR A 291 -13.51 -1.72 9.17
N ARG A 292 -12.25 -1.72 8.73
CA ARG A 292 -11.18 -0.93 9.35
C ARG A 292 -10.47 -0.05 8.34
N GLU A 293 -10.07 1.12 8.81
CA GLU A 293 -9.21 2.07 8.10
C GLU A 293 -7.90 2.18 8.90
N PHE A 294 -6.75 2.30 8.22
CA PHE A 294 -5.54 2.70 8.92
C PHE A 294 -5.66 4.15 9.42
N ARG A 295 -5.14 4.42 10.62
CA ARG A 295 -5.07 5.78 11.10
C ARG A 295 -4.12 6.58 10.21
N ARG A 296 -4.57 7.75 9.76
CA ARG A 296 -3.71 8.70 9.04
C ARG A 296 -2.57 9.12 9.97
N PHE A 297 -1.34 9.05 9.46
CA PHE A 297 -0.19 9.62 10.11
C PHE A 297 -0.15 11.12 9.80
N TYR A 298 -0.16 11.94 10.85
CA TYR A 298 -0.04 13.39 10.75
C TYR A 298 1.26 13.81 11.43
N GLU A 299 2.29 14.08 10.64
CA GLU A 299 3.59 14.50 11.17
C GLU A 299 3.47 15.75 12.05
N ASN A 300 2.62 16.71 11.67
CA ASN A 300 2.48 18.01 12.33
C ASN A 300 1.46 18.01 13.48
N ASN A 301 0.96 16.83 13.88
CA ASN A 301 0.21 16.71 15.13
C ASN A 301 1.12 17.17 16.30
N PRO A 302 0.66 18.07 17.19
CA PRO A 302 1.43 18.53 18.35
C PRO A 302 2.13 17.40 19.14
N ASP A 303 1.46 16.27 19.36
CA ASP A 303 2.04 15.14 20.08
C ASP A 303 3.22 14.52 19.33
N ASN A 304 3.07 14.32 18.02
CA ASN A 304 4.13 13.79 17.16
C ASN A 304 5.30 14.77 17.08
N LYS A 305 5.03 16.08 17.03
CA LYS A 305 6.07 17.11 17.06
C LYS A 305 6.86 17.05 18.37
N ALA A 306 6.16 17.03 19.51
CA ALA A 306 6.79 16.95 20.83
C ALA A 306 7.63 15.67 21.00
N LEU A 307 7.13 14.54 20.50
CA LEU A 307 7.86 13.26 20.53
C LEU A 307 9.12 13.30 19.66
N ARG A 308 9.06 13.85 18.44
CA ARG A 308 10.25 14.03 17.60
C ARG A 308 11.28 14.95 18.25
N GLU A 309 10.84 16.07 18.82
CA GLU A 309 11.73 16.99 19.53
C GLU A 309 12.40 16.32 20.74
N HIS A 310 11.67 15.45 21.44
CA HIS A 310 12.26 14.64 22.51
C HIS A 310 13.30 13.65 21.96
N MET A 311 12.99 12.93 20.89
CA MET A 311 13.92 12.00 20.24
C MET A 311 15.20 12.69 19.75
N LEU A 312 15.09 13.89 19.17
CA LEU A 312 16.26 14.68 18.75
C LEU A 312 17.19 15.05 19.91
N ARG A 313 16.66 15.17 21.14
CA ARG A 313 17.48 15.44 22.33
C ARG A 313 18.21 14.20 22.87
N LEU A 314 17.82 13.00 22.43
CA LEU A 314 18.52 11.76 22.76
C LEU A 314 19.75 11.53 21.88
N MET A 315 19.85 12.27 20.78
CA MET A 315 20.97 12.16 19.85
C MET A 315 22.17 12.97 20.33
N ASP A 316 23.37 12.47 20.03
CA ASP A 316 24.56 13.30 20.07
C ASP A 316 24.43 14.52 19.15
N PRO A 317 25.09 15.65 19.46
CA PRO A 317 25.04 16.85 18.63
C PRO A 317 25.41 16.53 17.18
N ILE A 318 24.50 16.87 16.27
CA ILE A 318 24.76 16.74 14.84
C ILE A 318 25.74 17.85 14.46
N LEU A 319 27.02 17.48 14.31
CA LEU A 319 28.03 18.39 13.80
C LEU A 319 27.72 18.67 12.32
N THR A 320 27.01 19.75 12.05
CA THR A 320 26.91 20.28 10.68
C THR A 320 28.31 20.70 10.25
N VAL A 321 28.96 19.88 9.42
CA VAL A 321 30.15 20.31 8.70
C VAL A 321 29.69 21.39 7.73
N LEU A 322 29.85 22.65 8.12
CA LEU A 322 29.67 23.77 7.20
C LEU A 322 30.64 23.55 6.04
N PRO A 323 30.19 23.63 4.77
CA PRO A 323 31.11 23.52 3.65
C PRO A 323 32.18 24.59 3.79
N GLU A 324 33.44 24.18 3.75
CA GLU A 324 34.58 25.10 3.78
C GLU A 324 34.35 26.17 2.71
N THR A 325 34.22 27.42 3.14
CA THR A 325 34.27 28.55 2.21
C THR A 325 35.57 28.44 1.43
N PRO A 326 35.54 28.30 0.10
CA PRO A 326 36.77 28.21 -0.67
C PRO A 326 37.55 29.50 -0.44
N ASN A 327 38.79 29.34 0.03
CA ASN A 327 39.73 30.44 0.20
C ASN A 327 39.84 31.19 -1.14
N LYS A 328 39.63 32.50 -1.08
CA LYS A 328 39.76 33.43 -2.20
C LYS A 328 41.17 33.51 -2.74
#